data_AF-A0A9D8WXB9-F1
#
_entry.id   AF-A0A9D8WXB9-F1
#
_cell.length_a   1.000
_cell.length_b   1.000
_cell.length_c   1.000
_cell.angle_alpha   90.00
_cell.angle_beta   90.00
_cell.angle_gamma   90.00
#
_symmetry.space_group_name_H-M   'P 1'
#
loop_
_entity.id
_entity.type
_entity.pdbx_description
1 polymer ?
#
loop_
_entity_poly.entity_id
_entity_poly.type
_entity_poly.pdbx_seq_one_letter_code
_entity_poly.pdbx_strand_id
1 'polypeptide(L)'
;MFVYLDDDTVFFEAYLTYLVPTHAPNGTDEFSPYGVNYYTKAQTADILERIKKDKPKDCEMLIPWLAKAAEEYNGFYFLGV
;
A
#
# COMPACT_ATOMS: atom_id res chain seq x y z
N MET A 1 3.84 -3.59 -9.21
CA MET A 1 4.70 -4.42 -8.33
C MET A 1 3.97 -5.72 -8.10
N PHE A 2 4.66 -6.86 -8.12
CA PHE A 2 4.11 -8.12 -7.64
C PHE A 2 4.76 -8.40 -6.28
N VAL A 3 3.96 -8.46 -5.22
CA VAL A 3 4.43 -8.91 -3.91
C VAL A 3 3.92 -10.33 -3.75
N TYR A 4 4.83 -11.30 -3.75
CA TYR A 4 4.46 -12.69 -3.46
C TYR A 4 4.59 -12.89 -1.95
N LEU A 5 3.45 -12.98 -1.28
CA LEU A 5 3.36 -13.32 0.14
C LEU A 5 2.68 -14.69 0.21
N ASP A 6 3.30 -15.63 0.91
CA ASP A 6 2.80 -17.01 1.08
C ASP A 6 1.40 -17.08 1.71
N ASP A 7 0.98 -16.01 2.41
CA ASP A 7 -0.32 -15.91 3.08
C ASP A 7 -0.86 -14.47 2.97
N ASP A 8 -1.90 -14.31 2.14
CA ASP A 8 -2.63 -13.06 1.92
C ASP A 8 -3.27 -12.55 3.22
N THR A 9 -3.71 -13.46 4.10
CA THR A 9 -4.28 -13.12 5.41
C THR A 9 -3.27 -12.41 6.29
N VAL A 10 -2.06 -12.96 6.40
CA VAL A 10 -0.98 -12.37 7.21
C VAL A 10 -0.56 -11.00 6.68
N PHE A 11 -0.58 -10.82 5.36
CA PHE A 11 -0.33 -9.51 4.75
C PHE A 11 -1.41 -8.50 5.09
N PHE A 12 -2.68 -8.85 4.90
CA PHE A 12 -3.78 -7.93 5.18
C PHE A 12 -3.82 -7.55 6.67
N GLU A 13 -3.59 -8.50 7.59
CA GLU A 13 -3.47 -8.20 9.02
C GLU A 13 -2.35 -7.19 9.32
N ALA A 14 -1.20 -7.33 8.66
CA ALA A 14 -0.05 -6.46 8.89
C ALA A 14 -0.19 -5.09 8.20
N TYR A 15 -0.79 -5.02 7.02
CA TYR A 15 -0.70 -3.85 6.14
C TYR A 15 -2.00 -3.08 5.90
N LEU A 16 -3.17 -3.68 6.14
CA LEU A 16 -4.46 -3.05 5.78
C LEU A 16 -4.66 -1.70 6.49
N THR A 17 -4.16 -1.56 7.72
CA THR A 17 -4.20 -0.29 8.47
C THR A 17 -3.50 0.87 7.75
N TYR A 18 -2.46 0.60 6.97
CA TYR A 18 -1.76 1.63 6.18
C TYR A 18 -2.44 1.86 4.83
N LEU A 19 -3.10 0.84 4.30
CA LEU A 19 -3.72 0.83 2.97
C LEU A 19 -5.15 1.39 2.95
N VAL A 20 -5.64 1.88 4.09
CA VAL A 20 -6.94 2.56 4.21
C VAL A 20 -6.72 4.00 4.71
N PRO A 21 -7.38 5.02 4.12
CA PRO A 21 -8.29 4.95 2.97
C PRO A 21 -7.57 4.85 1.62
N THR A 22 -8.25 4.29 0.62
CA THR A 22 -7.76 4.20 -0.77
C THR A 22 -8.81 4.66 -1.75
N HIS A 23 -8.43 5.15 -2.92
CA HIS A 23 -9.39 5.47 -3.98
C HIS A 23 -9.69 4.23 -4.81
N ALA A 24 -10.76 3.50 -4.46
CA ALA A 24 -11.22 2.37 -5.26
C ALA A 24 -12.12 2.84 -6.43
N PRO A 25 -12.09 2.17 -7.60
CA PRO A 25 -12.89 2.54 -8.77
C PRO A 25 -14.41 2.56 -8.56
N ASN A 26 -14.89 1.84 -7.55
CA ASN A 26 -16.30 1.82 -7.13
C ASN A 26 -16.72 3.08 -6.36
N GLY A 27 -15.81 4.04 -6.14
CA GLY A 27 -16.07 5.29 -5.43
C GLY A 27 -16.11 5.15 -3.90
N THR A 28 -15.74 3.97 -3.36
CA THR A 28 -15.58 3.78 -1.91
C THR A 28 -14.13 4.06 -1.51
N ASP A 29 -13.92 4.61 -0.32
CA ASP A 29 -12.58 4.77 0.25
C ASP A 29 -12.05 3.48 0.94
N GLU A 30 -12.75 2.37 0.72
CA GLU A 30 -12.45 1.05 1.28
C GLU A 30 -11.42 0.31 0.43
N PHE A 31 -10.55 -0.44 1.12
CA PHE A 31 -9.60 -1.31 0.45
C PHE A 31 -10.30 -2.52 -0.17
N SER A 32 -10.00 -2.78 -1.44
CA SER A 32 -10.50 -3.90 -2.22
C SER A 32 -9.43 -4.99 -2.33
N PRO A 33 -9.53 -6.11 -1.56
CA PRO A 33 -8.49 -7.14 -1.52
C PRO A 33 -8.20 -7.81 -2.86
N TYR A 34 -9.23 -7.91 -3.72
CA TYR A 34 -9.16 -8.54 -5.04
C TYR A 34 -9.41 -7.53 -6.17
N GLY A 35 -9.25 -6.24 -5.89
CA GLY A 35 -9.53 -5.15 -6.82
C GLY A 35 -8.37 -4.20 -7.00
N VAL A 36 -8.66 -3.04 -7.60
CA VAL A 36 -7.69 -1.97 -7.82
C VAL A 36 -7.86 -0.93 -6.73
N ASN A 37 -6.76 -0.55 -6.10
CA ASN A 37 -6.70 0.45 -5.04
C ASN A 37 -5.70 1.54 -5.44
N TYR A 38 -6.15 2.78 -5.57
CA TYR A 38 -5.27 3.89 -5.94
C TYR A 38 -4.92 4.77 -4.73
N TYR A 39 -3.64 5.13 -4.66
CA TYR A 39 -3.11 6.04 -3.64
C TYR A 39 -2.45 7.21 -4.34
N THR A 40 -2.88 8.42 -4.02
CA THR A 40 -2.25 9.66 -4.48
C THR A 40 -0.83 9.79 -3.94
N LYS A 41 -0.02 10.66 -4.56
CA LYS A 41 1.32 11.01 -4.06
C LYS A 41 1.34 11.39 -2.57
N ALA A 42 0.33 12.12 -2.10
CA ALA A 42 0.21 12.51 -0.69
C ALA A 42 -0.05 11.30 0.22
N GLN A 43 -0.96 10.39 -0.17
CA GLN A 43 -1.19 9.14 0.54
C GLN A 43 0.06 8.26 0.54
N THR A 44 0.79 8.16 -0.58
CA THR A 44 2.04 7.40 -0.65
C THR A 44 3.07 7.91 0.36
N ALA A 45 3.21 9.23 0.51
CA ALA A 45 4.12 9.81 1.48
C ALA A 45 3.71 9.49 2.93
N ASP A 46 2.42 9.63 3.27
CA ASP A 46 1.89 9.27 4.60
C ASP A 46 2.10 7.78 4.91
N ILE A 47 1.77 6.90 3.95
CA ILE A 47 1.97 5.45 4.06
C ILE A 47 3.43 5.12 4.32
N LEU A 48 4.35 5.75 3.59
CA LEU A 48 5.79 5.55 3.75
C LEU A 48 6.27 5.98 5.14
N GLU A 49 5.82 7.13 5.64
CA GLU A 49 6.20 7.61 6.98
C GLU A 49 5.72 6.65 8.08
N ARG A 50 4.46 6.19 7.98
CA ARG A 50 3.89 5.23 8.93
C ARG A 50 4.60 3.88 8.89
N ILE A 51 4.87 3.33 7.70
CA ILE A 51 5.60 2.05 7.57
C ILE A 51 7.04 2.18 8.09
N LYS A 52 7.73 3.30 7.85
CA LYS A 52 9.08 3.53 8.41
C LYS A 52 9.08 3.61 9.93
N LYS A 53 8.03 4.15 10.52
CA LYS A 53 7.85 4.29 11.97
C LYS A 53 7.54 2.94 12.62
N ASP A 54 6.53 2.24 12.11
CA ASP A 54 5.97 1.05 12.76
C ASP A 54 6.73 -0.24 12.36
N LYS A 55 7.47 -0.20 11.25
CA LYS A 55 8.29 -1.30 10.71
C LYS A 55 7.54 -2.65 10.71
N PRO A 56 6.40 -2.76 10.00
CA PRO A 56 5.68 -4.02 9.87
C PRO A 56 6.56 -5.10 9.21
N LYS A 57 6.17 -6.36 9.41
CA LYS A 57 6.90 -7.53 8.90
C LYS A 57 7.19 -7.40 7.39
N ASP A 58 8.41 -7.72 6.98
CA ASP A 58 8.83 -7.72 5.57
C ASP A 58 8.77 -6.34 4.86
N CYS A 59 8.74 -5.23 5.61
CA CYS A 59 8.66 -3.88 5.03
C CYS A 59 9.93 -3.40 4.30
N GLU A 60 11.06 -4.09 4.48
CA GLU A 60 12.36 -3.68 3.95
C GLU A 60 12.37 -3.58 2.41
N MET A 61 11.59 -4.43 1.73
CA MET A 61 11.41 -4.36 0.28
C MET A 61 10.39 -3.31 -0.17
N LEU A 62 9.41 -2.98 0.68
CA LEU A 62 8.34 -2.01 0.40
C LEU A 62 8.82 -0.55 0.54
N ILE A 63 9.63 -0.26 1.56
CA ILE A 63 10.14 1.10 1.83
C ILE A 63 10.84 1.76 0.63
N PRO A 64 11.84 1.13 -0.03
CA PRO A 64 12.52 1.77 -1.15
C PRO A 64 11.59 1.98 -2.35
N TRP A 65 10.62 1.09 -2.55
CA TRP A 65 9.63 1.22 -3.61
C TRP A 65 8.65 2.37 -3.34
N LEU A 66 8.13 2.46 -2.12
CA LEU A 66 7.24 3.54 -1.69
C LEU A 66 7.97 4.89 -1.72
N ALA A 67 9.25 4.94 -1.35
CA ALA A 67 10.08 6.14 -1.47
C ALA A 67 10.14 6.62 -2.92
N LYS A 68 10.42 5.70 -3.86
CA LYS A 68 10.41 6.02 -5.29
C LYS A 68 9.03 6.51 -5.76
N ALA A 69 7.96 5.88 -5.30
CA ALA A 69 6.60 6.28 -5.66
C ALA A 69 6.19 7.64 -5.08
N ALA A 70 6.66 7.98 -3.88
CA ALA A 70 6.44 9.27 -3.25
C ALA A 70 7.21 10.40 -3.92
N GLU A 71 8.35 10.11 -4.57
CA GLU A 71 9.20 11.14 -5.21
C GLU A 71 8.90 11.30 -6.70
N GLU A 72 8.92 10.19 -7.45
CA GLU A 72 8.95 10.19 -8.92
C GLU A 72 7.57 10.01 -9.58
N TYR A 73 6.56 9.53 -8.86
CA TYR A 73 5.25 9.18 -9.42
C TYR A 73 4.11 10.05 -8.88
N ASN A 74 2.95 9.97 -9.53
CA ASN A 74 1.72 10.67 -9.10
C ASN A 74 0.99 9.93 -7.97
N GLY A 75 1.55 8.82 -7.50
CA GLY A 75 0.86 7.85 -6.65
C GLY A 75 1.25 6.43 -7.02
N PHE A 76 0.51 5.45 -6.46
CA PHE A 76 0.63 4.06 -6.86
C PHE A 76 -0.71 3.34 -6.89
N TYR A 77 -0.75 2.25 -7.64
CA TYR A 77 -1.84 1.28 -7.61
C TYR A 77 -1.40 0.05 -6.83
N PHE A 78 -2.22 -0.38 -5.88
CA PHE A 78 -2.16 -1.71 -5.30
C PHE A 78 -3.21 -2.57 -6.00
N LEU A 79 -2.72 -3.53 -6.77
CA LEU A 79 -3.55 -4.55 -7.38
C LEU A 79 -3.67 -5.69 -6.37
N GLY A 80 -4.90 -6.14 -6.13
CA GLY A 80 -5.19 -7.27 -5.25
C GLY A 80 -4.34 -8.51 -5.55
N VAL A 81 -4.25 -9.39 -4.55
CA VAL A 81 -3.54 -10.68 -4.63
C VAL A 81 -4.35 -11.67 -5.45
#